data_AF-A0A4Q5XBZ7-F1
#
_entry.id   AF-A0A4Q5XBZ7-F1
#
_cell.length_a   1.000
_cell.length_b   1.000
_cell.length_c   1.000
_cell.angle_alpha   90.00
_cell.angle_beta   90.00
_cell.angle_gamma   90.00
#
_symmetry.space_group_name_H-M   'P 1'
#
loop_
_entity.id
_entity.type
_entity.pdbx_description
1 polymer ?
#
loop_
_entity_poly.entity_id
_entity_poly.type
_entity_poly.pdbx_seq_one_letter_code
_entity_poly.pdbx_strand_id
1 'polypeptide(L)'
;MASEKVQVFNDLNFDQEVVNSSVPVLVDFTATWCGPCKALAPIIDQIAGDLDGKVKVGKLDVDDSPITAGKFGVRGVPTIMIFKNGQRAAQHVGLTTKAKLLELVNG
;
A
#
# COMPACT_ATOMS: atom_id res chain seq x y z
N MET A 1 -9.17 -15.35 6.34
CA MET A 1 -8.16 -15.01 7.36
C MET A 1 -7.28 -13.96 6.69
N ALA A 2 -7.19 -12.76 7.25
CA ALA A 2 -6.32 -11.72 6.70
C ALA A 2 -4.88 -12.25 6.70
N SER A 3 -4.15 -12.05 5.61
CA SER A 3 -2.81 -12.59 5.46
C SER A 3 -1.89 -11.98 6.54
N GLU A 4 -1.12 -12.81 7.27
CA GLU A 4 -0.08 -12.34 8.21
C GLU A 4 1.02 -11.51 7.52
N LYS A 5 0.98 -11.40 6.19
CA LYS A 5 2.01 -10.76 5.36
C LYS A 5 1.72 -9.29 5.04
N VAL A 6 0.51 -8.79 5.31
CA VAL A 6 0.20 -7.36 5.12
C VAL A 6 0.63 -6.56 6.34
N GLN A 7 1.64 -5.72 6.16
CA GLN A 7 2.17 -4.89 7.24
C GLN A 7 1.31 -3.65 7.48
N VAL A 8 1.36 -3.12 8.71
CA VAL A 8 0.73 -1.85 9.06
C VAL A 8 1.79 -0.76 9.08
N PHE A 9 1.63 0.22 8.21
CA PHE A 9 2.47 1.41 8.17
C PHE A 9 1.76 2.57 8.86
N ASN A 10 2.56 3.45 9.45
CA ASN A 10 2.10 4.66 10.10
C ASN A 10 3.17 5.76 10.02
N ASP A 11 2.83 6.94 10.53
CA ASP A 11 3.74 8.10 10.54
C ASP A 11 5.09 7.85 11.23
N LEU A 12 5.19 6.89 12.15
CA LEU A 12 6.41 6.60 12.90
C LEU A 12 7.34 5.63 12.18
N ASN A 13 6.79 4.69 11.39
CA ASN A 13 7.58 3.62 10.76
C ASN A 13 7.73 3.76 9.24
N PHE A 14 7.00 4.68 8.60
CA PHE A 14 6.93 4.75 7.14
C PHE A 14 8.30 4.91 6.48
N ASP A 15 9.15 5.79 7.01
CA ASP A 15 10.48 6.02 6.42
C ASP A 15 11.37 4.77 6.54
N GLN A 16 11.31 4.04 7.66
CA GLN A 16 12.05 2.80 7.83
C GLN A 16 11.51 1.69 6.92
N GLU A 17 10.19 1.48 6.93
CA GLU A 17 9.59 0.31 6.29
C GLU A 17 9.38 0.49 4.78
N VAL A 18 9.17 1.72 4.32
CA VAL A 18 8.85 2.04 2.92
C VAL A 18 10.00 2.75 2.23
N VAL A 19 10.49 3.86 2.80
CA VAL A 19 11.50 4.69 2.12
C VAL A 19 12.86 4.00 2.08
N ASN A 20 13.27 3.40 3.19
CA ASN A 20 14.55 2.70 3.32
C ASN A 20 14.47 1.20 2.99
N SER A 21 13.38 0.75 2.38
CA SER A 21 13.21 -0.66 2.01
C SER A 21 14.20 -1.09 0.92
N SER A 22 14.82 -2.26 1.10
CA SER A 22 15.69 -2.90 0.11
C SER A 22 14.93 -3.57 -1.04
N VAL A 23 13.62 -3.77 -0.88
CA VAL A 23 12.71 -4.32 -1.89
C VAL A 23 11.63 -3.30 -2.23
N PRO A 24 11.00 -3.39 -3.42
CA PRO A 24 9.82 -2.58 -3.73
C PRO A 24 8.74 -2.71 -2.67
N VAL A 25 7.97 -1.64 -2.45
CA VAL A 25 6.90 -1.61 -1.45
C VAL A 25 5.59 -1.17 -2.08
N LEU A 26 4.53 -1.95 -1.88
CA LEU A 26 3.16 -1.57 -2.19
C LEU A 26 2.48 -1.07 -0.91
N VAL A 27 2.00 0.17 -0.96
CA VAL A 27 1.24 0.79 0.14
C VAL A 27 -0.21 0.98 -0.29
N ASP A 28 -1.15 0.38 0.47
CA ASP A 28 -2.58 0.65 0.40
C ASP A 28 -2.97 1.74 1.41
N PHE A 29 -3.18 2.96 0.91
CA PHE A 29 -3.74 4.05 1.70
C PHE A 29 -5.25 3.85 1.82
N THR A 30 -5.69 3.56 3.04
CA THR A 30 -7.03 3.06 3.36
C THR A 30 -7.69 3.87 4.48
N ALA A 31 -8.95 3.56 4.80
CA ALA A 31 -9.65 4.10 5.97
C ALA A 31 -10.75 3.13 6.44
N THR A 32 -11.05 3.13 7.74
CA THR A 32 -12.08 2.25 8.33
C THR A 32 -13.50 2.44 7.76
N TRP A 33 -13.85 3.67 7.39
CA TRP A 33 -15.14 4.05 6.80
C TRP A 33 -15.21 3.83 5.28
N CYS A 34 -14.10 3.44 4.65
CA CYS A 34 -14.02 3.27 3.21
C CYS A 34 -14.60 1.92 2.76
N GLY A 35 -15.82 1.95 2.23
CA GLY A 35 -16.48 0.77 1.63
C GLY A 35 -15.65 0.09 0.53
N PRO A 36 -15.17 0.83 -0.50
CA PRO A 36 -14.35 0.25 -1.56
C PRO A 36 -13.04 -0.37 -1.06
N CYS A 37 -12.44 0.16 0.01
CA CYS A 37 -11.22 -0.38 0.59
C CYS A 37 -11.43 -1.80 1.14
N LYS A 38 -12.62 -2.10 1.70
CA LYS A 38 -12.97 -3.45 2.17
C LYS A 38 -13.00 -4.47 1.03
N ALA A 39 -13.37 -4.05 -0.18
CA ALA A 39 -13.33 -4.90 -1.38
C ALA A 39 -11.91 -5.10 -1.92
N LEU A 40 -11.02 -4.12 -1.71
CA LEU A 40 -9.63 -4.19 -2.13
C LEU A 40 -8.74 -5.01 -1.17
N ALA A 41 -9.04 -4.99 0.12
CA ALA A 41 -8.30 -5.72 1.16
C ALA A 41 -7.97 -7.20 0.82
N PRO A 42 -8.91 -8.06 0.38
CA PRO A 42 -8.57 -9.44 0.01
C PRO A 42 -7.63 -9.54 -1.20
N ILE A 43 -7.65 -8.55 -2.11
CA ILE A 43 -6.73 -8.50 -3.23
C ILE A 43 -5.32 -8.15 -2.75
N ILE A 44 -5.20 -7.19 -1.82
CA ILE A 44 -3.92 -6.84 -1.18
C ILE A 44 -3.35 -8.03 -0.42
N ASP A 45 -4.18 -8.75 0.34
CA ASP A 45 -3.78 -9.97 1.06
C ASP A 45 -3.21 -11.04 0.11
N GLN A 46 -3.86 -11.26 -1.04
CA GLN A 46 -3.38 -12.20 -2.05
C GLN A 46 -2.05 -11.78 -2.67
N ILE A 47 -1.87 -10.49 -2.98
CA ILE A 47 -0.62 -9.98 -3.52
C ILE A 47 0.52 -10.12 -2.50
N ALA A 48 0.24 -9.85 -1.22
CA ALA A 48 1.20 -10.01 -0.14
C ALA A 48 1.67 -11.47 0.00
N GLY A 49 0.77 -12.44 -0.22
CA GLY A 49 1.14 -13.86 -0.26
C GLY A 49 1.96 -14.23 -1.49
N ASP A 50 1.52 -13.82 -2.68
CA ASP A 50 2.16 -14.19 -3.96
C ASP A 50 3.57 -13.58 -4.13
N LEU A 51 3.79 -12.39 -3.57
CA LEU A 51 5.02 -11.63 -3.71
C LEU A 51 5.87 -11.63 -2.43
N ASP A 52 5.59 -12.51 -1.48
CA ASP A 52 6.35 -12.60 -0.23
C ASP A 52 7.86 -12.71 -0.50
N GLY A 53 8.64 -11.91 0.23
CA GLY A 53 10.09 -11.77 0.05
C GLY A 53 10.55 -11.01 -1.20
N LYS A 54 9.69 -10.75 -2.19
CA LYS A 54 10.02 -9.97 -3.40
C LYS A 54 9.53 -8.53 -3.33
N VAL A 55 8.37 -8.32 -2.73
CA VAL A 55 7.73 -7.01 -2.55
C VAL A 55 7.17 -6.96 -1.14
N LYS A 56 7.46 -5.87 -0.42
CA LYS A 56 6.82 -5.61 0.86
C LYS A 56 5.43 -5.04 0.60
N VAL A 57 4.42 -5.60 1.23
CA VAL A 57 3.04 -5.15 1.07
C VAL A 57 2.51 -4.69 2.41
N GLY A 58 1.89 -3.52 2.44
CA GLY A 58 1.29 -3.00 3.65
C GLY A 58 0.22 -1.97 3.39
N LYS A 59 -0.45 -1.58 4.47
CA LYS A 59 -1.52 -0.59 4.46
C LYS A 59 -1.21 0.55 5.42
N LEU A 60 -1.73 1.73 5.12
CA LEU A 60 -1.66 2.91 5.97
C LEU A 60 -3.06 3.49 6.09
N ASP A 61 -3.58 3.58 7.31
CA ASP A 61 -4.86 4.27 7.54
C ASP A 61 -4.61 5.78 7.53
N VAL A 62 -5.32 6.51 6.68
CA VAL A 62 -5.11 7.94 6.48
C VAL A 62 -5.58 8.79 7.65
N ASP A 63 -6.51 8.29 8.47
CA ASP A 63 -6.99 8.99 9.67
C ASP A 63 -5.96 8.87 10.80
N ASP A 64 -5.35 7.69 10.94
CA ASP A 64 -4.31 7.41 11.95
C ASP A 64 -2.93 7.95 11.57
N SER A 65 -2.69 8.21 10.28
CA SER A 65 -1.38 8.66 9.76
C SER A 65 -1.50 9.83 8.77
N PRO A 66 -2.04 10.97 9.22
CA PRO A 66 -2.34 12.12 8.37
C PRO A 66 -1.08 12.82 7.85
N ILE A 67 0.05 12.72 8.56
CA ILE A 67 1.31 13.38 8.13
C ILE A 67 1.82 12.71 6.86
N THR A 68 1.91 11.38 6.86
CA THR A 68 2.36 10.61 5.70
C THR A 68 1.36 10.70 4.55
N ALA A 69 0.06 10.56 4.83
CA ALA A 69 -0.99 10.72 3.83
C ALA A 69 -0.90 12.11 3.15
N GLY A 70 -0.72 13.16 3.95
CA GLY A 70 -0.51 14.53 3.46
C GLY A 70 0.77 14.70 2.65
N LYS A 71 1.90 14.16 3.13
CA LYS A 71 3.22 14.18 2.45
C LYS A 71 3.15 13.61 1.04
N PHE A 72 2.38 12.55 0.82
CA PHE A 72 2.22 11.92 -0.49
C PHE A 72 1.02 12.43 -1.30
N GLY A 73 0.26 13.38 -0.74
CA GLY A 73 -0.86 14.03 -1.43
C GLY A 73 -2.08 13.14 -1.59
N VAL A 74 -2.34 12.23 -0.63
CA VAL A 74 -3.52 11.36 -0.64
C VAL A 74 -4.76 12.20 -0.36
N ARG A 75 -5.65 12.33 -1.35
CA ARG A 75 -6.90 13.11 -1.26
C ARG A 75 -8.15 12.25 -1.21
N GLY A 76 -8.00 10.94 -1.32
CA GLY A 76 -9.10 9.99 -1.33
C GLY A 76 -8.57 8.56 -1.20
N VAL A 77 -9.43 7.68 -0.72
CA VAL A 77 -9.12 6.27 -0.48
C VAL A 77 -10.10 5.37 -1.24
N PRO A 78 -9.69 4.16 -1.68
CA PRO A 78 -8.32 3.64 -1.57
C PRO A 78 -7.37 4.35 -2.56
N THR A 79 -6.13 4.57 -2.14
CA THR A 79 -5.05 4.98 -3.03
C THR A 79 -3.89 4.00 -2.87
N ILE A 80 -3.42 3.42 -3.96
CA ILE A 80 -2.28 2.51 -3.97
C ILE A 80 -1.06 3.25 -4.50
N MET A 81 0.07 3.12 -3.82
CA MET A 81 1.36 3.63 -4.31
C MET A 81 2.42 2.53 -4.27
N ILE A 82 3.26 2.51 -5.29
CA ILE A 82 4.44 1.64 -5.36
C ILE A 82 5.68 2.48 -5.11
N PHE A 83 6.51 2.05 -4.18
CA PHE A 83 7.79 2.65 -3.86
C PHE A 83 8.93 1.75 -4.31
N LYS A 84 9.93 2.34 -4.95
CA LYS A 84 11.19 1.67 -5.35
C LYS A 84 12.34 2.62 -5.00
N ASN A 85 13.37 2.12 -4.31
CA ASN A 85 14.53 2.91 -3.88
C ASN A 85 14.14 4.21 -3.15
N GLY A 86 13.14 4.12 -2.26
CA GLY A 86 12.63 5.25 -1.48
C GLY A 86 11.82 6.29 -2.23
N GLN A 87 11.52 6.07 -3.52
CA GLN A 87 10.77 6.99 -4.35
C GLN A 87 9.46 6.37 -4.84
N ARG A 88 8.43 7.19 -5.01
CA ARG A 88 7.16 6.76 -5.60
C ARG A 88 7.35 6.47 -7.09
N ALA A 89 7.30 5.19 -7.45
CA ALA A 89 7.45 4.71 -8.82
C ALA A 89 6.12 4.71 -9.58
N ALA A 90 5.02 4.35 -8.91
CA ALA A 90 3.70 4.28 -9.53
C ALA A 90 2.59 4.59 -8.51
N GLN A 91 1.40 4.93 -9.02
CA GLN A 91 0.21 5.12 -8.19
C GLN A 91 -1.08 4.73 -8.93
N HIS A 92 -2.11 4.40 -8.16
CA HIS A 92 -3.47 4.20 -8.63
C HIS A 92 -4.47 4.66 -7.58
N VAL A 93 -5.52 5.36 -8.01
CA VAL A 93 -6.58 5.86 -7.12
C VAL A 93 -7.86 5.11 -7.44
N GLY A 94 -8.52 4.60 -6.39
CA GLY A 94 -9.79 3.88 -6.49
C GLY A 94 -9.65 2.35 -6.47
N LEU A 95 -10.81 1.70 -6.44
CA LEU A 95 -10.91 0.24 -6.46
C LEU A 95 -10.40 -0.30 -7.80
N THR A 96 -9.64 -1.39 -7.74
CA THR A 96 -9.00 -1.97 -8.92
C THR A 96 -8.81 -3.49 -8.77
N THR A 97 -8.18 -4.12 -9.77
CA THR A 97 -7.98 -5.56 -9.83
C THR A 97 -6.56 -5.96 -9.44
N LYS A 98 -6.39 -7.23 -9.03
CA LYS A 98 -5.08 -7.83 -8.76
C LYS A 98 -4.12 -7.68 -9.93
N ALA A 99 -4.58 -7.99 -11.15
CA ALA A 99 -3.79 -7.88 -12.37
C ALA A 99 -3.24 -6.46 -12.54
N LYS A 100 -4.09 -5.44 -12.31
CA LYS A 100 -3.65 -4.05 -12.44
C LYS A 100 -2.56 -3.68 -11.44
N LEU A 101 -2.68 -4.13 -10.18
CA LEU A 101 -1.68 -3.87 -9.16
C LEU A 101 -0.34 -4.57 -9.46
N LEU A 102 -0.39 -5.79 -9.99
CA LEU A 102 0.81 -6.52 -10.41
C LEU A 102 1.53 -5.81 -11.58
N GLU A 103 0.80 -5.22 -12.52
CA GLU A 103 1.41 -4.39 -13.57
C GLU A 103 2.19 -3.21 -12.98
N LEU A 104 1.62 -2.51 -11.99
CA LEU A 104 2.27 -1.35 -11.36
C LEU A 104 3.52 -1.73 -10.58
N VAL A 105 3.55 -2.93 -10.00
CA VAL A 105 4.73 -3.45 -9.30
C VAL A 105 5.86 -3.77 -10.28
N ASN A 106 5.52 -4.33 -11.44
CA ASN A 106 6.49 -4.79 -12.44
C ASN A 106 6.98 -3.69 -13.39
N GLY A 107 6.22 -2.61 -13.56
CA GLY A 107 6.62 -1.41 -14.32
C GLY A 107 7.63 -0.56 -13.56
#